data_AF-A0A7V5G6X5-F1
#
_entry.id   AF-A0A7V5G6X5-F1
#
_cell.length_a   1.000
_cell.length_b   1.000
_cell.length_c   1.000
_cell.angle_alpha   90.00
_cell.angle_beta   90.00
_cell.angle_gamma   90.00
#
_symmetry.space_group_name_H-M   'P 1'
#
loop_
_entity.id
_entity.type
_entity.pdbx_description
1 polymer ?
#
loop_
_entity_poly.entity_id
_entity_poly.type
_entity_poly.pdbx_seq_one_letter_code
_entity_poly.pdbx_strand_id
1 'polypeptide(L)' 'MKDKIDLLFKRAELIYKKLLIFLAIAGGSWIYGLKDHKMSSLLLILVAIVFVLSVIAIVVNLLKYGAIQKELKDLTDG' A
#
# COMPACT_ATOMS: atom_id res chain seq x y z
N MET A 1 -26.71 9.10 6.41
CA MET A 1 -25.49 9.93 6.24
C MET A 1 -24.37 9.42 7.14
N LYS A 2 -24.62 9.29 8.44
CA LYS A 2 -23.70 8.66 9.42
C LYS A 2 -23.18 7.28 8.99
N ASP A 3 -24.05 6.38 8.54
CA ASP A 3 -23.63 5.03 8.11
C ASP A 3 -22.69 5.05 6.88
N LYS A 4 -22.88 6.01 5.97
CA LYS A 4 -22.02 6.17 4.79
C LYS A 4 -20.63 6.65 5.21
N ILE A 5 -20.58 7.63 6.12
CA ILE A 5 -19.33 8.17 6.67
C ILE A 5 -18.58 7.08 7.44
N ASP A 6 -19.25 6.33 8.31
CA ASP A 6 -18.66 5.21 9.06
C ASP A 6 -18.07 4.13 8.13
N LEU A 7 -18.76 3.82 7.03
CA LEU A 7 -18.30 2.84 6.06
C LEU A 7 -17.07 3.33 5.29
N LEU A 8 -17.03 4.62 4.92
CA LEU A 8 -15.87 5.25 4.29
C LEU A 8 -14.66 5.27 5.24
N PHE A 9 -14.86 5.59 6.52
CA PHE A 9 -13.79 5.54 7.54
C PHE A 9 -13.21 4.14 7.68
N LYS A 10 -14.05 3.11 7.83
CA LYS A 10 -13.60 1.71 7.90
C LYS A 10 -12.80 1.31 6.66
N ARG A 11 -13.24 1.76 5.48
CA ARG A 11 -12.55 1.48 4.21
C ARG A 11 -11.20 2.19 4.14
N ALA A 12 -11.13 3.45 4.58
CA ALA A 12 -9.89 4.21 4.65
C ALA A 12 -8.89 3.55 5.60
N GLU A 13 -9.33 3.12 6.78
CA GLU A 13 -8.50 2.41 7.77
C GLU A 13 -7.93 1.10 7.20
N LEU A 14 -8.75 0.33 6.49
CA LEU A 14 -8.33 -0.93 5.86
C LEU A 14 -7.28 -0.68 4.77
N ILE A 15 -7.46 0.35 3.94
CA ILE A 15 -6.47 0.74 2.92
C ILE A 15 -5.17 1.22 3.57
N TYR A 16 -5.26 1.99 4.65
CA TYR A 16 -4.10 2.44 5.41
C TYR A 16 -3.29 1.26 5.98
N LYS A 17 -3.94 0.27 6.60
CA LYS A 17 -3.27 -0.95 7.08
C LYS A 17 -2.58 -1.71 5.94
N LYS A 18 -3.23 -1.81 4.78
CA LYS A 18 -2.63 -2.43 3.57
C LYS A 18 -1.38 -1.66 3.11
N LEU A 19 -1.42 -0.34 3.12
CA LEU A 19 -0.26 0.49 2.77
C LEU A 19 0.94 0.19 3.66
N LEU A 20 0.75 0.11 4.98
CA LEU A 20 1.82 -0.22 5.91
C LEU A 20 2.42 -1.61 5.64
N ILE A 21 1.57 -2.60 5.36
CA ILE A 21 2.02 -3.96 5.04
C ILE A 21 2.85 -3.97 3.75
N PHE A 22 2.35 -3.36 2.66
CA PHE A 22 3.10 -3.32 1.41
C PHE A 22 4.40 -2.51 1.54
N LEU A 23 4.40 -1.45 2.35
CA LEU A 23 5.60 -0.68 2.64
C LEU A 23 6.65 -1.53 3.38
N ALA A 24 6.23 -2.32 4.37
CA ALA A 24 7.12 -3.24 5.07
C ALA A 24 7.69 -4.33 4.13
N ILE A 25 6.86 -4.89 3.24
CA ILE A 25 7.31 -5.86 2.23
C ILE A 25 8.29 -5.22 1.25
N ALA A 26 7.99 -4.02 0.74
CA ALA A 26 8.87 -3.30 -0.18
C ALA A 26 10.22 -2.95 0.49
N GLY A 27 10.18 -2.43 1.71
CA GLY A 27 11.40 -2.15 2.48
C GLY A 27 12.22 -3.40 2.77
N GLY A 28 11.58 -4.48 3.20
CA GLY A 28 12.25 -5.76 3.48
C GLY A 28 12.87 -6.40 2.25
N SER A 29 12.13 -6.46 1.14
CA SER A 29 12.63 -7.00 -0.14
C SER A 29 13.78 -6.18 -0.72
N TRP A 30 13.77 -4.85 -0.54
CA TRP A 30 14.90 -4.01 -0.92
C TRP A 30 16.14 -4.23 -0.05
N ILE A 31 15.99 -4.12 1.28
CA ILE A 31 17.11 -4.15 2.24
C ILE A 31 17.77 -5.53 2.30
N TYR A 32 16.96 -6.60 2.36
CA TYR A 32 17.44 -7.96 2.59
C TYR A 32 17.51 -8.83 1.34
N GLY A 33 16.90 -8.38 0.23
CA GLY A 33 16.94 -9.11 -1.03
C GLY A 33 17.82 -8.42 -2.06
N LEU A 34 17.34 -7.29 -2.59
CA LEU A 34 17.97 -6.63 -3.73
C LEU A 34 19.34 -6.03 -3.41
N LYS A 35 19.55 -5.58 -2.17
CA LYS A 35 20.85 -5.04 -1.72
C LYS A 35 21.88 -6.13 -1.40
N ASP A 36 21.47 -7.40 -1.23
CA ASP A 36 22.39 -8.48 -0.90
C ASP A 36 22.91 -9.18 -2.17
N HIS A 37 24.19 -8.98 -2.47
CA HIS A 37 24.84 -9.54 -3.66
C HIS A 37 25.19 -11.03 -3.54
N LYS A 38 24.89 -11.68 -2.40
CA LYS A 38 25.14 -13.11 -2.19
C LYS A 38 23.99 -14.02 -2.61
N MET A 39 22.86 -13.45 -3.05
CA MET A 39 21.69 -14.22 -3.48
C MET A 39 21.92 -14.92 -4.83
N SER A 40 21.32 -16.10 -5.00
CA SER A 40 21.28 -16.74 -6.33
C SER A 40 20.41 -15.93 -7.29
N SER A 41 20.74 -15.98 -8.59
CA SER A 41 20.06 -15.17 -9.62
C SER A 41 18.55 -15.41 -9.65
N LEU A 42 18.10 -16.65 -9.43
CA LEU A 42 16.67 -16.99 -9.36
C LEU A 42 15.98 -16.30 -8.18
N LEU A 43 16.59 -16.35 -6.99
CA LEU A 43 16.01 -15.76 -5.77
C LEU A 43 15.95 -14.24 -5.89
N LEU A 44 16.99 -13.63 -6.47
CA LEU A 44 17.03 -12.19 -6.73
C LEU A 44 15.91 -11.74 -7.69
N ILE A 45 15.64 -12.50 -8.75
CA ILE A 45 14.51 -12.23 -9.67
C ILE A 45 13.18 -12.30 -8.94
N LEU A 46 12.95 -13.34 -8.13
CA LEU A 46 11.71 -13.48 -7.37
C LEU A 46 11.50 -12.31 -6.39
N VAL A 47 12.55 -11.90 -5.69
CA VAL A 47 12.46 -10.77 -4.75
C VAL A 47 12.25 -9.45 -5.51
N ALA A 48 12.87 -9.27 -6.67
CA ALA A 48 12.62 -8.10 -7.53
C ALA A 48 11.14 -8.01 -7.95
N ILE A 49 10.53 -9.14 -8.35
CA ILE A 49 9.11 -9.18 -8.70
C ILE A 49 8.24 -8.79 -7.50
N VAL A 50 8.50 -9.36 -6.32
CA VAL A 50 7.77 -9.02 -5.09
C VAL A 50 7.91 -7.53 -4.74
N PHE A 51 9.11 -6.97 -4.88
CA PHE A 51 9.37 -5.55 -4.65
C PHE A 51 8.54 -4.68 -5.61
N VAL A 52 8.60 -4.95 -6.92
CA VAL A 52 7.87 -4.19 -7.94
C VAL A 52 6.36 -4.27 -7.72
N LEU A 53 5.82 -5.47 -7.46
CA LEU A 53 4.40 -5.65 -7.17
C LEU A 53 3.98 -4.89 -5.91
N SER A 54 4.82 -4.88 -4.88
CA SER A 54 4.56 -4.14 -3.64
C SER A 54 4.54 -2.63 -3.88
N VAL A 55 5.47 -2.09 -4.67
CA VAL A 55 5.49 -0.67 -5.05
C VAL A 55 4.22 -0.30 -5.82
N ILE A 56 3.81 -1.10 -6.81
CA ILE A 56 2.56 -0.87 -7.55
C ILE A 56 1.36 -0.90 -6.59
N ALA A 57 1.31 -1.85 -5.67
CA ALA A 57 0.26 -1.94 -4.67
C ALA A 57 0.22 -0.72 -3.75
N ILE A 58 1.38 -0.18 -3.35
CA ILE A 58 1.46 1.06 -2.56
C ILE A 58 0.84 2.22 -3.33
N VAL A 59 1.26 2.45 -4.59
CA VAL A 59 0.77 3.55 -5.42
C VAL A 59 -0.76 3.46 -5.59
N VAL A 60 -1.27 2.27 -5.95
CA VAL A 60 -2.72 2.07 -6.14
C VAL A 60 -3.51 2.31 -4.86
N ASN A 61 -3.01 1.86 -3.71
CA ASN A 61 -3.70 2.07 -2.43
C ASN A 61 -3.62 3.54 -1.97
N LEU A 62 -2.52 4.26 -2.24
CA LEU A 62 -2.41 5.69 -1.95
C LEU A 62 -3.44 6.50 -2.75
N LEU A 63 -3.58 6.22 -4.05
CA LEU A 63 -4.59 6.88 -4.89
C LEU A 63 -6.01 6.62 -4.38
N LYS A 64 -6.33 5.37 -4.03
CA LYS A 64 -7.64 5.01 -3.45
C LYS A 64 -7.89 5.69 -2.10
N TYR A 65 -6.87 5.78 -1.26
CA TYR A 65 -6.96 6.44 0.04
C TYR A 65 -7.24 7.94 -0.13
N GLY A 66 -6.52 8.61 -1.03
CA GLY A 66 -6.75 10.02 -1.35
C GLY A 66 -8.16 10.29 -1.90
N ALA A 67 -8.67 9.41 -2.77
CA ALA A 67 -10.05 9.51 -3.27
C ALA A 67 -11.09 9.41 -2.15
N ILE A 68 -10.91 8.48 -1.20
CA ILE A 68 -11.82 8.34 -0.05
C ILE A 68 -11.72 9.53 0.90
N GLN A 69 -10.52 10.06 1.15
CA GLN A 69 -10.36 11.27 1.96
C GLN A 69 -11.05 12.48 1.33
N LYS A 70 -10.97 12.61 0.00
CA LYS A 70 -11.70 13.66 -0.72
C LYS A 70 -13.21 13.50 -0.57
N GLU A 71 -13.75 12.29 -0.77
CA GLU A 71 -15.19 12.03 -0.60
C GLU A 71 -15.64 12.28 0.86
N LEU A 72 -14.84 11.90 1.85
CA LEU A 72 -15.13 12.21 3.26
C LEU A 72 -15.17 13.71 3.52
N LYS A 73 -14.22 14.47 2.96
CA LYS A 73 -14.18 15.93 3.10
C LYS A 73 -15.42 16.57 2.49
N ASP A 74 -15.77 16.19 1.25
CA ASP A 74 -16.94 16.71 0.55
C ASP A 74 -18.27 16.40 1.30
N LEU A 75 -18.33 15.28 2.04
CA LEU A 75 -19.49 14.90 2.85
C LEU A 75 -19.53 15.55 4.24
N THR A 76 -18.43 16.11 4.72
CA THR A 76 -18.33 16.71 6.06
C THR A 76 -18.40 18.24 5.99
N ASP A 77 -17.90 18.83 4.91
CA ASP A 77 -17.88 20.28 4.65
C ASP A 77 -19.09 20.76 3.81
N GLY A 78 -19.96 19.84 3.37
CA GLY A 78 -21.14 20.09 2.52
C GLY A 78 -22.48 19.98 3.22
#